data_AF-A0A0R0M8D6-F1
#
_entry.id   AF-A0A0R0M8D6-F1
#
_cell.length_a   1.000
_cell.length_b   1.000
_cell.length_c   1.000
_cell.angle_alpha   90.00
_cell.angle_beta   90.00
_cell.angle_gamma   90.00
#
_symmetry.space_group_name_H-M   'P 1'
#
loop_
_entity.id
_entity.type
_entity.pdbx_description
1 polymer ?
#
loop_
_entity_poly.entity_id
_entity_poly.type
_entity_poly.pdbx_seq_one_letter_code
_entity_poly.pdbx_strand_id
1 'polypeptide(L)'
;MQYTNDRPPTVKMFTTDCMTKETLRTVLNLKRNSPGFAEQIRIAYEFVIKHMNNPKILLGLWERADDCLKKKIFESLKILDFSNNIENLIMFDVIKLKMGDAIDKETILKKLNRTSEKFKLKIENILIKHNIVKKNRRFIQLNTYLLNHEQISHDKVYKEIKPNILILKEKEIIPEYLMKSQDFTRRNTTDRIKKSNDTFSIQIDQKTKNFKIYPTDNKIQQILNFLKDGNYHKLIRYLKKMLSNTNDNKEYTLFQEIYSLIQRIAQIPSPTPQIFYFTDDWKSDFILRYKLFDTFDHKIRDFKNSELDFKFFREKISSNSPVYLFYKRDHLFHILDISTNMTFNTGIDIDEKIYQLNILLMKSRETITRKVTKNHEIKKWWQDRYSLDFELKNLLQFNIDYKFPSEKILICLDDNLTDFPFENTKSLRDKSVIRLTCSEHFLDENIIKFDKINIVTGVNVARTEKRVNEFLKKYTIKKNTDIIAYFGHGNGQNLLKNCEYSIYMIFGCSSVRIINIEGFKRIGYPLELLQNKNVKIIIGCLWDVTDTDIDSFGLKFIEKLSSGSEFKEALTAAKDTLRLKYLNGASIVCYSKMLL
;
A
#
# COMPACT_ATOMS: atom_id res chain seq x y z
N MET A 1 8.45 17.00 56.28
CA MET A 1 9.00 16.09 55.26
C MET A 1 9.31 16.94 54.02
N GLN A 2 10.60 17.07 53.68
CA GLN A 2 11.09 17.84 52.55
C GLN A 2 10.82 17.09 51.23
N TYR A 3 10.28 17.79 50.23
CA TYR A 3 10.24 17.30 48.85
C TYR A 3 11.62 17.46 48.23
N THR A 4 12.24 16.35 47.83
CA THR A 4 13.52 16.33 47.12
C THR A 4 13.31 16.68 45.65
N ASN A 5 14.05 17.71 45.20
CA ASN A 5 14.19 18.11 43.81
C ASN A 5 15.16 17.15 43.08
N ASP A 6 14.64 16.07 42.50
CA ASP A 6 15.42 15.28 41.54
C ASP A 6 15.08 15.73 40.11
N ARG A 7 15.97 16.51 39.52
CA ARG A 7 15.96 16.75 38.07
C ARG A 7 16.36 15.46 37.35
N PRO A 8 15.72 15.12 36.22
CA PRO A 8 16.13 13.97 35.42
C PRO A 8 17.55 14.18 34.88
N PRO A 9 18.35 13.11 34.71
CA PRO A 9 19.74 13.23 34.29
C PRO A 9 19.82 13.78 32.87
N THR A 10 20.61 14.84 32.70
CA THR A 10 20.97 15.40 31.40
C THR A 10 21.78 14.37 30.61
N VAL A 11 21.16 13.74 29.61
CA VAL A 11 21.84 12.84 28.68
C VAL A 11 22.65 13.67 27.70
N LYS A 12 23.99 13.56 27.75
CA LYS A 12 24.89 14.17 26.76
C LYS A 12 24.60 13.58 25.38
N MET A 13 24.28 14.42 24.40
CA MET A 13 24.28 14.05 22.99
C MET A 13 25.67 13.53 22.60
N PHE A 14 25.74 12.34 22.01
CA PHE A 14 26.97 11.80 21.43
C PHE A 14 27.37 12.67 20.22
N THR A 15 28.58 13.24 20.26
CA THR A 15 29.16 13.88 19.08
C THR A 15 29.48 12.83 18.02
N THR A 16 29.26 13.18 16.77
CA THR A 16 29.08 12.29 15.60
C THR A 16 30.34 11.54 15.12
N ASP A 17 31.51 11.76 15.74
CA ASP A 17 32.80 11.32 15.20
C ASP A 17 33.41 10.06 15.84
N CYS A 18 32.81 9.47 16.88
CA CYS A 18 33.35 8.24 17.46
C CYS A 18 32.27 7.22 17.89
N MET A 19 31.58 6.61 16.93
CA MET A 19 30.89 5.34 17.24
C MET A 19 31.94 4.23 17.44
N THR A 20 32.12 3.78 18.68
CA THR A 20 33.09 2.75 19.04
C THR A 20 32.56 1.36 18.62
N LYS A 21 33.48 0.38 18.48
CA LYS A 21 33.10 -1.06 18.30
C LYS A 21 32.15 -1.56 19.39
N GLU A 22 32.15 -0.89 20.54
CA GLU A 22 31.32 -1.19 21.69
C GLU A 22 29.87 -0.76 21.48
N THR A 23 29.62 0.43 20.93
CA THR A 23 28.28 0.87 20.51
C THR A 23 27.64 -0.10 19.53
N LEU A 24 28.43 -0.62 18.57
CA LEU A 24 27.95 -1.61 17.60
C LEU A 24 27.61 -2.95 18.27
N ARG A 25 28.44 -3.43 19.21
CA ARG A 25 28.15 -4.64 19.97
C ARG A 25 26.89 -4.50 20.82
N THR A 26 26.68 -3.32 21.41
CA THR A 26 25.48 -3.00 22.19
C THR A 26 24.24 -3.06 21.30
N VAL A 27 24.26 -2.42 20.13
CA VAL A 27 23.16 -2.48 19.14
C VAL A 27 22.87 -3.92 18.68
N LEU A 28 23.90 -4.75 18.51
CA LEU A 28 23.77 -6.11 17.97
C LEU A 28 23.35 -7.19 18.99
N ASN A 29 23.50 -6.94 20.29
CA ASN A 29 23.28 -7.94 21.34
C ASN A 29 22.00 -7.74 22.16
N LEU A 30 21.17 -6.75 21.84
CA LEU A 30 20.05 -6.38 22.69
C LEU A 30 18.75 -7.12 22.39
N LYS A 31 18.04 -7.45 23.47
CA LYS A 31 16.73 -8.12 23.42
C LYS A 31 15.65 -7.07 23.15
N ARG A 32 14.63 -7.42 22.37
CA ARG A 32 13.50 -6.54 21.98
C ARG A 32 12.79 -5.81 23.15
N ASN A 33 12.99 -6.24 24.39
CA ASN A 33 12.33 -5.71 25.59
C ASN A 33 13.26 -4.85 26.48
N SER A 34 14.47 -4.50 26.05
CA SER A 34 15.36 -3.67 26.86
C SER A 34 14.92 -2.19 26.84
N PRO A 35 14.95 -1.48 27.99
CA PRO A 35 14.82 -0.02 28.01
C PRO A 35 15.85 0.61 27.06
N GLY A 36 15.39 1.48 26.15
CA GLY A 36 16.26 2.13 25.14
C GLY A 36 16.29 1.48 23.76
N PHE A 37 15.49 0.43 23.49
CA PHE A 37 15.44 -0.23 22.17
C PHE A 37 15.14 0.76 21.01
N ALA A 38 14.21 1.70 21.20
CA ALA A 38 13.87 2.70 20.18
C ALA A 38 15.03 3.66 19.85
N GLU A 39 15.73 4.14 20.87
CA GLU A 39 16.89 5.02 20.69
C GLU A 39 18.06 4.28 20.03
N GLN A 40 18.18 2.97 20.28
CA GLN A 40 19.20 2.15 19.63
C GLN A 40 18.82 1.73 18.21
N ILE A 41 17.54 1.56 17.89
CA ILE A 41 17.07 1.46 16.49
C ILE A 41 17.42 2.74 15.73
N ARG A 42 17.27 3.91 16.37
CA ARG A 42 17.68 5.20 15.80
C ARG A 42 19.20 5.23 15.56
N ILE A 43 20.02 4.83 16.54
CA ILE A 43 21.49 4.73 16.38
C ILE A 43 21.87 3.71 15.31
N ALA A 44 21.21 2.56 15.26
CA ALA A 44 21.42 1.54 14.23
C ALA A 44 21.09 2.08 12.84
N TYR A 45 20.04 2.88 12.72
CA TYR A 45 19.65 3.54 11.48
C TYR A 45 20.68 4.59 11.04
N GLU A 46 21.12 5.47 11.95
CA GLU A 46 22.20 6.42 11.67
C GLU A 46 23.49 5.71 11.26
N PHE A 47 23.79 4.58 11.88
CA PHE A 47 24.93 3.74 11.54
C PHE A 47 24.79 3.10 10.15
N VAL A 48 23.59 2.61 9.80
CA VAL A 48 23.27 2.11 8.44
C VAL A 48 23.47 3.22 7.41
N ILE A 49 22.98 4.44 7.68
CA ILE A 49 23.19 5.62 6.81
C ILE A 49 24.67 5.90 6.63
N LYS A 50 25.44 6.00 7.72
CA LYS A 50 26.87 6.31 7.71
C LYS A 50 27.70 5.25 6.96
N HIS A 51 27.24 4.00 6.96
CA HIS A 51 27.93 2.87 6.36
C HIS A 51 27.21 2.30 5.13
N MET A 52 26.33 3.06 4.48
CA MET A 52 25.60 2.61 3.27
C MET A 52 26.53 2.14 2.15
N ASN A 53 27.74 2.68 2.07
CA ASN A 53 28.76 2.31 1.07
C ASN A 53 29.61 1.10 1.49
N ASN A 54 29.39 0.51 2.67
CA ASN A 54 30.15 -0.63 3.17
C ASN A 54 29.21 -1.85 3.36
N PRO A 55 29.00 -2.66 2.31
CA PRO A 55 28.01 -3.72 2.34
C PRO A 55 28.35 -4.82 3.35
N LYS A 56 29.64 -4.97 3.74
CA LYS A 56 30.09 -5.97 4.73
C LYS A 56 29.52 -5.64 6.10
N ILE A 57 29.44 -4.35 6.42
CA ILE A 57 28.82 -3.85 7.65
C ILE A 57 27.31 -4.07 7.58
N LEU A 58 26.67 -3.69 6.47
CA LEU A 58 25.21 -3.85 6.30
C LEU A 58 24.76 -5.31 6.35
N LEU A 59 25.53 -6.25 5.76
CA LEU A 59 25.26 -7.68 5.88
C LEU A 59 25.43 -8.17 7.34
N GLY A 60 26.48 -7.71 8.02
CA GLY A 60 26.71 -8.07 9.42
C GLY A 60 25.63 -7.52 10.37
N LEU A 61 25.04 -6.37 10.04
CA LEU A 61 23.85 -5.82 10.70
C LEU A 61 22.64 -6.66 10.34
N TRP A 62 22.39 -6.91 9.06
CA TRP A 62 21.26 -7.72 8.59
C TRP A 62 21.18 -9.09 9.25
N GLU A 63 22.31 -9.80 9.36
CA GLU A 63 22.36 -11.14 9.95
C GLU A 63 21.97 -11.17 11.44
N ARG A 64 22.13 -10.04 12.14
CA ARG A 64 21.91 -9.92 13.58
C ARG A 64 20.71 -9.05 13.95
N ALA A 65 20.22 -8.25 13.00
CA ALA A 65 19.10 -7.34 13.16
C ALA A 65 17.78 -8.11 13.35
N ASP A 66 16.87 -7.52 14.10
CA ASP A 66 15.49 -7.96 14.15
C ASP A 66 14.74 -7.59 12.86
N ASP A 67 13.54 -8.14 12.67
CA ASP A 67 12.77 -7.97 11.42
C ASP A 67 12.44 -6.51 11.07
N CYS A 68 12.25 -5.63 12.07
CA CYS A 68 11.99 -4.22 11.84
C CYS A 68 13.21 -3.51 11.25
N LEU A 69 14.38 -3.70 11.87
CA LEU A 69 15.63 -3.13 11.39
C LEU A 69 16.05 -3.74 10.06
N LYS A 70 15.81 -5.04 9.83
CA LYS A 70 16.00 -5.68 8.51
C LYS A 70 15.15 -4.99 7.44
N LYS A 71 13.85 -4.83 7.65
CA LYS A 71 12.97 -4.14 6.68
C LYS A 71 13.50 -2.75 6.34
N LYS A 72 13.97 -2.00 7.33
CA LYS A 72 14.55 -0.66 7.11
C LYS A 72 15.88 -0.68 6.37
N ILE A 73 16.80 -1.59 6.72
CA ILE A 73 18.05 -1.81 5.96
C ILE A 73 17.71 -2.11 4.49
N PHE A 74 16.68 -2.92 4.22
CA PHE A 74 16.26 -3.24 2.86
C PHE A 74 15.72 -2.03 2.09
N GLU A 75 14.84 -1.24 2.73
CA GLU A 75 14.31 -0.01 2.14
C GLU A 75 15.43 0.99 1.81
N SER A 76 16.41 1.14 2.70
CA SER A 76 17.59 1.99 2.44
C SER A 76 18.45 1.45 1.29
N LEU A 77 18.69 0.13 1.24
CA LEU A 77 19.44 -0.51 0.16
C LEU A 77 18.76 -0.36 -1.21
N LYS A 78 17.43 -0.25 -1.29
CA LYS A 78 16.69 -0.06 -2.56
C LYS A 78 16.98 1.27 -3.26
N ILE A 79 17.33 2.30 -2.49
CA ILE A 79 17.52 3.66 -3.00
C ILE A 79 18.97 3.85 -3.48
N LEU A 80 19.88 2.97 -3.07
CA LEU A 80 21.30 3.07 -3.41
C LEU A 80 21.60 2.48 -4.80
N ASP A 81 22.38 3.23 -5.58
CA ASP A 81 22.93 2.73 -6.82
C ASP A 81 24.22 1.93 -6.54
N PHE A 82 24.13 0.61 -6.71
CA PHE A 82 25.27 -0.29 -6.58
C PHE A 82 25.95 -0.61 -7.91
N SER A 83 25.59 0.05 -9.01
CA SER A 83 26.11 -0.20 -10.36
C SER A 83 27.64 -0.26 -10.42
N ASN A 84 28.32 0.54 -9.60
CA ASN A 84 29.78 0.65 -9.57
C ASN A 84 30.50 -0.42 -8.72
N ASN A 85 29.80 -1.30 -8.01
CA ASN A 85 30.42 -2.33 -7.18
C ASN A 85 29.65 -3.66 -7.25
N ILE A 86 30.24 -4.62 -7.98
CA ILE A 86 29.64 -5.94 -8.22
C ILE A 86 29.46 -6.77 -6.93
N GLU A 87 30.32 -6.60 -5.92
CA GLU A 87 30.16 -7.26 -4.62
C GLU A 87 28.94 -6.71 -3.86
N ASN A 88 28.68 -5.40 -3.94
CA ASN A 88 27.50 -4.77 -3.34
C ASN A 88 26.21 -5.26 -4.02
N LEU A 89 26.20 -5.37 -5.35
CA LEU A 89 25.06 -5.88 -6.12
C LEU A 89 24.70 -7.32 -5.73
N ILE A 90 25.69 -8.19 -5.60
CA ILE A 90 25.48 -9.58 -5.17
C ILE A 90 24.96 -9.63 -3.74
N MET A 91 25.50 -8.81 -2.85
CA MET A 91 25.05 -8.72 -1.47
C MET A 91 23.57 -8.34 -1.39
N PHE A 92 23.15 -7.36 -2.20
CA PHE A 92 21.76 -6.92 -2.28
C PHE A 92 20.84 -8.02 -2.84
N ASP A 93 21.29 -8.74 -3.86
CA ASP A 93 20.54 -9.88 -4.40
C ASP A 93 20.40 -11.00 -3.35
N VAL A 94 21.44 -11.27 -2.55
CA VAL A 94 21.36 -12.25 -1.45
C VAL A 94 20.38 -11.82 -0.36
N ILE A 95 20.31 -10.52 -0.05
CA ILE A 95 19.34 -9.97 0.90
C ILE A 95 17.90 -10.09 0.35
N LYS A 96 17.67 -9.74 -0.92
CA LYS A 96 16.39 -9.91 -1.62
C LYS A 96 15.90 -11.37 -1.58
N LEU A 97 16.77 -12.31 -1.92
CA LEU A 97 16.47 -13.75 -1.87
C LEU A 97 16.02 -14.19 -0.47
N LYS A 98 16.68 -13.68 0.58
CA LYS A 98 16.30 -13.96 1.97
C LYS A 98 14.93 -13.39 2.35
N MET A 99 14.47 -12.35 1.67
CA MET A 99 13.15 -11.77 1.87
C MET A 99 12.05 -12.47 1.06
N GLY A 100 12.41 -13.46 0.23
CA GLY A 100 11.46 -14.17 -0.63
C GLY A 100 11.28 -13.53 -2.02
N ASP A 101 12.10 -12.53 -2.38
CA ASP A 101 12.08 -12.00 -3.74
C ASP A 101 12.62 -13.05 -4.72
N ALA A 102 11.94 -13.18 -5.85
CA ALA A 102 12.39 -14.02 -6.95
C ALA A 102 13.62 -13.36 -7.61
N ILE A 103 14.77 -14.04 -7.53
CA ILE A 103 15.97 -13.64 -8.26
C ILE A 103 16.41 -14.80 -9.13
N ASP A 104 16.69 -14.46 -10.38
CA ASP A 104 17.23 -15.43 -11.33
C ASP A 104 18.59 -15.96 -10.84
N LYS A 105 18.63 -17.28 -10.69
CA LYS A 105 19.79 -18.04 -10.25
C LYS A 105 21.00 -17.81 -11.16
N GLU A 106 20.79 -17.74 -12.48
CA GLU A 106 21.89 -17.52 -13.41
C GLU A 106 22.52 -16.15 -13.24
N THR A 107 21.69 -15.14 -12.96
CA THR A 107 22.14 -13.77 -12.71
C THR A 107 23.10 -13.71 -11.51
N ILE A 108 22.78 -14.36 -10.39
CA ILE A 108 23.67 -14.39 -9.22
C ILE A 108 24.96 -15.14 -9.51
N LEU A 109 24.89 -16.29 -10.20
CA LEU A 109 26.08 -17.06 -10.55
C LEU A 109 27.01 -16.30 -11.53
N LYS A 110 26.43 -15.64 -12.53
CA LYS A 110 27.18 -14.78 -13.48
C LYS A 110 27.89 -13.64 -12.75
N LYS A 111 27.24 -13.01 -11.76
CA LYS A 111 27.86 -11.97 -10.94
C LYS A 111 28.93 -12.54 -10.01
N LEU A 112 28.69 -13.67 -9.34
CA LEU A 112 29.65 -14.33 -8.45
C LEU A 112 30.96 -14.72 -9.15
N ASN A 113 30.89 -15.19 -10.40
CA ASN A 113 32.07 -15.50 -11.20
C ASN A 113 32.95 -14.28 -11.53
N ARG A 114 32.46 -13.06 -11.31
CA ARG A 114 33.21 -11.81 -11.50
C ARG A 114 33.75 -11.23 -10.19
N THR A 115 33.62 -11.96 -9.08
CA THR A 115 34.10 -11.52 -7.76
C THR A 115 35.35 -12.29 -7.32
N SER A 116 36.00 -11.80 -6.27
CA SER A 116 37.13 -12.51 -5.65
C SER A 116 36.68 -13.87 -5.09
N GLU A 117 37.52 -14.90 -5.21
CA GLU A 117 37.19 -16.26 -4.70
C GLU A 117 36.88 -16.27 -3.20
N LYS A 118 37.53 -15.40 -2.41
CA LYS A 118 37.23 -15.21 -0.99
C LYS A 118 35.80 -14.71 -0.75
N PHE A 119 35.31 -13.78 -1.57
CA PHE A 119 33.95 -13.26 -1.48
C PHE A 119 32.93 -14.29 -1.96
N LYS A 120 33.25 -14.99 -3.05
CA LYS A 120 32.45 -16.09 -3.60
C LYS A 120 32.22 -17.20 -2.57
N LEU A 121 33.27 -17.70 -1.94
CA LEU A 121 33.16 -18.71 -0.85
C LEU A 121 32.30 -18.21 0.31
N LYS A 122 32.38 -16.92 0.66
CA LYS A 122 31.55 -16.33 1.72
C LYS A 122 30.07 -16.32 1.34
N ILE A 123 29.73 -15.90 0.12
CA ILE A 123 28.34 -15.92 -0.37
C ILE A 123 27.83 -17.35 -0.52
N GLU A 124 28.64 -18.28 -1.04
CA GLU A 124 28.29 -19.70 -1.13
C GLU A 124 27.96 -20.28 0.24
N ASN A 125 28.77 -20.00 1.27
CA ASN A 125 28.49 -20.43 2.64
C ASN A 125 27.18 -19.86 3.19
N ILE A 126 26.83 -18.61 2.85
CA ILE A 126 25.55 -18.01 3.21
C ILE A 126 24.40 -18.75 2.50
N LEU A 127 24.52 -18.98 1.19
CA LEU A 127 23.51 -19.67 0.40
C LEU A 127 23.30 -21.13 0.87
N ILE A 128 24.39 -21.82 1.25
CA ILE A 128 24.35 -23.18 1.81
C ILE A 128 23.69 -23.17 3.19
N LYS A 129 24.10 -22.26 4.09
CA LYS A 129 23.52 -22.14 5.44
C LYS A 129 22.01 -21.93 5.42
N HIS A 130 21.49 -21.30 4.37
CA HIS A 130 20.07 -21.02 4.20
C HIS A 130 19.33 -22.02 3.29
N ASN A 131 19.94 -23.19 2.99
CA ASN A 131 19.38 -24.24 2.14
C ASN A 131 18.98 -23.77 0.72
N ILE A 132 19.58 -22.68 0.22
CA ILE A 132 19.36 -22.19 -1.14
C ILE A 132 20.19 -23.04 -2.13
N VAL A 133 21.37 -23.49 -1.69
CA VAL A 133 22.34 -24.28 -2.48
C VAL A 133 22.81 -25.49 -1.67
N LYS A 134 22.84 -26.69 -2.27
CA LYS A 134 23.50 -27.87 -1.64
C LYS A 134 25.03 -27.78 -1.78
N LYS A 135 25.75 -28.42 -0.86
CA LYS A 135 27.24 -28.49 -0.79
C LYS A 135 27.94 -28.92 -2.10
N ASN A 136 27.20 -29.48 -3.08
CA ASN A 136 27.67 -29.88 -4.42
C ASN A 136 27.10 -29.00 -5.56
N ARG A 137 26.82 -27.71 -5.32
CA ARG A 137 26.30 -26.72 -6.30
C ARG A 137 24.94 -27.03 -6.94
N ARG A 138 24.20 -28.03 -6.45
CA ARG A 138 22.80 -28.27 -6.86
C ARG A 138 21.87 -27.37 -6.03
N PHE A 139 21.27 -26.37 -6.68
CA PHE A 139 20.21 -25.55 -6.08
C PHE A 139 18.92 -26.37 -5.98
N ILE A 140 18.12 -26.12 -4.94
CA ILE A 140 16.81 -26.76 -4.78
C ILE A 140 15.83 -26.11 -5.77
N GLN A 141 15.09 -26.92 -6.54
CA GLN A 141 14.05 -26.45 -7.45
C GLN A 141 12.85 -25.99 -6.60
N LEU A 142 12.61 -24.69 -6.55
CA LEU A 142 11.37 -24.13 -6.02
C LEU A 142 10.31 -24.29 -7.10
N ASN A 143 9.32 -25.18 -6.88
CA ASN A 143 8.22 -25.34 -7.82
C ASN A 143 7.43 -24.03 -7.92
N THR A 144 7.45 -23.45 -9.12
CA THR A 144 6.73 -22.25 -9.51
C THR A 144 5.26 -22.57 -9.73
N TYR A 145 4.43 -22.27 -8.73
CA TYR A 145 3.04 -21.84 -8.94
C TYR A 145 2.82 -20.59 -8.10
N LEU A 146 2.93 -19.43 -8.77
CA LEU A 146 2.58 -18.12 -8.24
C LEU A 146 1.08 -17.93 -8.46
N LEU A 147 0.29 -18.03 -7.39
CA LEU A 147 -1.05 -17.48 -7.33
C LEU A 147 -0.99 -16.20 -6.49
N ASN A 148 -1.27 -15.07 -7.13
CA ASN A 148 -1.54 -13.80 -6.46
C ASN A 148 -2.96 -13.86 -5.90
N HIS A 149 -3.11 -13.85 -4.57
CA HIS A 149 -4.41 -13.63 -3.94
C HIS A 149 -4.26 -12.64 -2.79
N GLU A 150 -4.82 -11.44 -2.99
CA GLU A 150 -5.14 -10.50 -1.92
C GLU A 150 -6.53 -10.81 -1.36
N GLN A 151 -6.67 -10.64 -0.05
CA GLN A 151 -7.88 -10.73 0.77
C GLN A 151 -8.47 -12.14 0.99
N ILE A 152 -8.06 -12.79 2.09
CA ILE A 152 -8.68 -14.02 2.58
C ILE A 152 -9.04 -13.85 4.08
N SER A 153 -10.31 -14.06 4.43
CA SER A 153 -10.77 -14.09 5.83
C SER A 153 -10.39 -15.41 6.51
N HIS A 154 -10.31 -15.44 7.86
CA HIS A 154 -9.99 -16.65 8.63
C HIS A 154 -10.88 -17.86 8.26
N ASP A 155 -12.17 -17.63 8.01
CA ASP A 155 -13.11 -18.66 7.57
C ASP A 155 -12.85 -19.17 6.14
N LYS A 156 -12.38 -18.32 5.23
CA LYS A 156 -11.98 -18.74 3.87
C LYS A 156 -10.69 -19.56 3.91
N VAL A 157 -9.71 -19.17 4.73
CA VAL A 157 -8.47 -19.96 4.94
C VAL A 157 -8.81 -21.36 5.48
N TYR A 158 -9.68 -21.45 6.49
CA TYR A 158 -10.12 -22.74 7.03
C TYR A 158 -10.86 -23.57 5.97
N LYS A 159 -11.71 -22.95 5.15
CA LYS A 159 -12.46 -23.60 4.05
C LYS A 159 -11.59 -23.99 2.86
N GLU A 160 -10.44 -23.36 2.60
CA GLU A 160 -9.50 -23.74 1.54
C GLU A 160 -8.49 -24.79 1.99
N ILE A 161 -8.04 -24.73 3.25
CA ILE A 161 -7.05 -25.68 3.78
C ILE A 161 -7.69 -27.03 4.10
N LYS A 162 -8.92 -27.03 4.65
CA LYS A 162 -9.60 -28.25 5.07
C LYS A 162 -9.84 -29.24 3.91
N PRO A 163 -10.32 -28.84 2.71
CA PRO A 163 -10.45 -29.74 1.57
C PRO A 163 -9.10 -30.24 1.06
N ASN A 164 -8.05 -29.42 1.02
CA ASN A 164 -6.73 -29.87 0.57
C ASN A 164 -6.10 -30.92 1.51
N ILE A 165 -6.30 -30.78 2.82
CA ILE A 165 -5.92 -31.79 3.82
C ILE A 165 -6.73 -33.09 3.64
N LEU A 166 -8.01 -33.01 3.23
CA LEU A 166 -8.87 -34.16 3.01
C LEU A 166 -8.62 -34.84 1.64
N ILE A 167 -8.43 -34.07 0.57
CA ILE A 167 -8.18 -34.53 -0.82
C ILE A 167 -6.84 -35.27 -0.94
N LEU A 168 -5.80 -34.82 -0.22
CA LEU A 168 -4.50 -35.50 -0.19
C LEU A 168 -4.57 -36.92 0.39
N LYS A 169 -5.59 -37.24 1.19
CA LYS A 169 -5.87 -38.59 1.68
C LYS A 169 -6.95 -39.33 0.88
N GLU A 170 -7.95 -38.65 0.30
CA GLU A 170 -8.94 -39.31 -0.58
C GLU A 170 -8.30 -39.88 -1.86
N LYS A 171 -7.27 -39.21 -2.39
CA LYS A 171 -6.47 -39.73 -3.53
C LYS A 171 -5.69 -41.01 -3.20
N GLU A 172 -5.52 -41.37 -1.92
CA GLU A 172 -4.91 -42.64 -1.51
C GLU A 172 -5.95 -43.76 -1.24
N ILE A 173 -7.25 -43.46 -1.10
CA ILE A 173 -8.24 -44.46 -0.67
C ILE A 173 -9.18 -44.92 -1.78
N ILE A 174 -9.35 -44.15 -2.88
CA ILE A 174 -10.25 -44.55 -3.97
C ILE A 174 -9.43 -44.70 -5.26
N PRO A 175 -9.05 -45.93 -5.65
CA PRO A 175 -8.52 -46.19 -6.98
C PRO A 175 -9.54 -45.76 -8.04
N GLU A 176 -9.03 -45.22 -9.14
CA GLU A 176 -9.72 -44.75 -10.35
C GLU A 176 -10.64 -45.80 -11.02
N TYR A 177 -10.74 -47.00 -10.46
CA TYR A 177 -11.66 -48.07 -10.85
C TYR A 177 -13.06 -47.98 -10.22
N LEU A 178 -13.28 -47.20 -9.16
CA LEU A 178 -14.58 -47.11 -8.48
C LEU A 178 -15.57 -46.13 -9.12
N MET A 179 -15.15 -45.29 -10.08
CA MET A 179 -16.07 -44.39 -10.82
C MET A 179 -16.69 -45.03 -12.06
N LYS A 180 -16.43 -46.33 -12.31
CA LYS A 180 -17.03 -47.07 -13.44
C LYS A 180 -17.70 -48.37 -13.00
N SER A 181 -18.73 -48.29 -12.15
CA SER A 181 -19.81 -49.29 -12.13
C SER A 181 -20.98 -48.77 -11.29
N GLN A 182 -22.18 -48.67 -11.89
CA GLN A 182 -23.39 -48.15 -11.24
C GLN A 182 -24.08 -49.13 -10.27
N ASP A 183 -23.54 -50.32 -10.02
CA ASP A 183 -24.19 -51.31 -9.16
C ASP A 183 -23.29 -51.80 -8.03
N PHE A 184 -23.50 -51.32 -6.81
CA PHE A 184 -23.00 -52.01 -5.60
C PHE A 184 -23.93 -51.80 -4.39
N THR A 185 -24.40 -52.90 -3.80
CA THR A 185 -25.33 -52.94 -2.68
C THR A 185 -24.66 -52.67 -1.32
N ARG A 186 -25.42 -52.00 -0.43
CA ARG A 186 -25.03 -51.42 0.88
C ARG A 186 -24.28 -52.31 1.88
N ARG A 187 -24.27 -53.63 1.74
CA ARG A 187 -23.63 -54.53 2.73
C ARG A 187 -22.12 -54.69 2.53
N ASN A 188 -21.60 -54.50 1.32
CA ASN A 188 -20.18 -54.72 1.03
C ASN A 188 -19.27 -53.52 1.36
N THR A 189 -19.84 -52.32 1.54
CA THR A 189 -19.07 -51.09 1.82
C THR A 189 -18.65 -51.01 3.29
N THR A 190 -19.50 -51.41 4.22
CA THR A 190 -19.21 -51.32 5.66
C THR A 190 -18.15 -52.32 6.12
N ASP A 191 -18.15 -53.53 5.54
CA ASP A 191 -17.18 -54.59 5.88
C ASP A 191 -15.83 -54.43 5.18
N ARG A 192 -15.78 -53.74 4.02
CA ARG A 192 -14.50 -53.41 3.35
C ARG A 192 -13.81 -52.17 3.94
N ILE A 193 -14.57 -51.17 4.42
CA ILE A 193 -14.00 -49.99 5.10
C ILE A 193 -13.39 -50.37 6.46
N LYS A 194 -13.93 -51.39 7.15
CA LYS A 194 -13.31 -51.94 8.37
C LYS A 194 -11.96 -52.63 8.14
N LYS A 195 -11.60 -52.95 6.89
CA LYS A 195 -10.34 -53.63 6.53
C LYS A 195 -9.29 -52.69 5.91
N SER A 196 -9.61 -51.42 5.68
CA SER A 196 -8.64 -50.43 5.16
C SER A 196 -8.22 -49.44 6.24
N ASN A 197 -7.04 -49.70 6.82
CA ASN A 197 -6.15 -48.83 7.61
C ASN A 197 -6.73 -47.74 8.53
N ASP A 198 -6.26 -47.78 9.79
CA ASP A 198 -6.54 -47.00 11.01
C ASP A 198 -6.52 -45.45 10.95
N THR A 199 -6.82 -44.80 9.82
CA THR A 199 -6.54 -43.37 9.61
C THR A 199 -7.73 -42.42 9.74
N PHE A 200 -8.96 -42.95 9.82
CA PHE A 200 -10.17 -42.13 10.01
C PHE A 200 -11.26 -42.84 10.82
N SER A 201 -12.02 -42.07 11.58
CA SER A 201 -13.30 -42.50 12.16
C SER A 201 -14.44 -41.74 11.51
N ILE A 202 -15.51 -42.46 11.16
CA ILE A 202 -16.70 -41.89 10.52
C ILE A 202 -17.81 -41.87 11.57
N GLN A 203 -18.31 -40.68 11.90
CA GLN A 203 -19.53 -40.54 12.70
C GLN A 203 -20.67 -40.09 11.80
N ILE A 204 -21.82 -40.75 11.96
CA ILE A 204 -23.05 -40.40 11.24
C ILE A 204 -23.84 -39.46 12.15
N ASP A 205 -24.07 -38.25 11.69
CA ASP A 205 -24.96 -37.31 12.35
C ASP A 205 -26.40 -37.81 12.19
N GLN A 206 -26.96 -38.38 13.26
CA GLN A 206 -28.25 -39.09 13.21
C GLN A 206 -29.42 -38.20 12.77
N LYS A 207 -29.33 -36.88 12.94
CA LYS A 207 -30.38 -35.93 12.52
C LYS A 207 -30.27 -35.54 11.06
N THR A 208 -29.06 -35.26 10.59
CA THR A 208 -28.87 -34.74 9.22
C THR A 208 -28.53 -35.81 8.20
N LYS A 209 -28.25 -37.04 8.65
CA LYS A 209 -27.73 -38.15 7.83
C LYS A 209 -26.42 -37.81 7.10
N ASN A 210 -25.73 -36.74 7.52
CA ASN A 210 -24.44 -36.36 6.98
C ASN A 210 -23.32 -37.13 7.67
N PHE A 211 -22.33 -37.56 6.89
CA PHE A 211 -21.13 -38.20 7.39
C PHE A 211 -20.13 -37.13 7.85
N LYS A 212 -19.63 -37.23 9.07
CA LYS A 212 -18.47 -36.45 9.55
C LYS A 212 -17.28 -37.39 9.64
N ILE A 213 -16.26 -37.12 8.82
CA ILE A 213 -15.00 -37.87 8.80
C ILE A 213 -14.02 -37.14 9.72
N TYR A 214 -13.50 -37.85 10.72
CA TYR A 214 -12.49 -37.36 11.65
C TYR A 214 -11.17 -38.10 11.41
N PRO A 215 -10.06 -37.39 11.17
CA PRO A 215 -8.76 -38.04 11.13
C PRO A 215 -8.42 -38.62 12.51
N THR A 216 -8.01 -39.88 12.56
CA THR A 216 -7.53 -40.53 13.81
C THR A 216 -6.07 -40.19 14.11
N ASP A 217 -5.36 -39.62 13.13
CA ASP A 217 -3.99 -39.13 13.33
C ASP A 217 -3.99 -37.90 14.25
N ASN A 218 -3.53 -38.12 15.48
CA ASN A 218 -3.39 -37.09 16.51
C ASN A 218 -2.61 -35.87 16.01
N LYS A 219 -1.67 -36.01 15.07
CA LYS A 219 -0.91 -34.88 14.53
C LYS A 219 -1.78 -33.98 13.65
N ILE A 220 -2.58 -34.57 12.77
CA ILE A 220 -3.49 -33.84 11.89
C ILE A 220 -4.62 -33.22 12.72
N GLN A 221 -5.16 -33.95 13.69
CA GLN A 221 -6.19 -33.42 14.57
C GLN A 221 -5.68 -32.20 15.36
N GLN A 222 -4.42 -32.24 15.80
CA GLN A 222 -3.78 -31.11 16.48
C GLN A 222 -3.56 -29.91 15.54
N ILE A 223 -3.19 -30.13 14.27
CA ILE A 223 -3.11 -29.07 13.25
C ILE A 223 -4.48 -28.43 13.02
N LEU A 224 -5.52 -29.24 12.84
CA LEU A 224 -6.90 -28.77 12.64
C LEU A 224 -7.43 -28.00 13.85
N ASN A 225 -7.09 -28.43 15.06
CA ASN A 225 -7.43 -27.71 16.29
C ASN A 225 -6.74 -26.34 16.32
N PHE A 226 -5.44 -26.25 16.03
CA PHE A 226 -4.77 -24.93 15.99
C PHE A 226 -5.33 -24.00 14.90
N LEU A 227 -5.73 -24.56 13.75
CA LEU A 227 -6.39 -23.78 12.69
C LEU A 227 -7.77 -23.29 13.15
N LYS A 228 -8.56 -24.15 13.81
CA LYS A 228 -9.89 -23.80 14.34
C LYS A 228 -9.80 -22.74 15.45
N ASP A 229 -8.76 -22.81 16.26
CA ASP A 229 -8.52 -21.87 17.38
C ASP A 229 -7.82 -20.58 16.94
N GLY A 230 -7.47 -20.43 15.66
CA GLY A 230 -6.73 -19.27 15.14
C GLY A 230 -5.31 -19.11 15.71
N ASN A 231 -4.75 -20.14 16.36
CA ASN A 231 -3.47 -20.05 17.05
C ASN A 231 -2.28 -20.35 16.12
N TYR A 232 -2.05 -19.46 15.15
CA TYR A 232 -1.03 -19.63 14.11
C TYR A 232 0.38 -19.76 14.68
N HIS A 233 0.70 -19.13 15.81
CA HIS A 233 2.01 -19.27 16.45
C HIS A 233 2.23 -20.71 16.98
N LYS A 234 1.25 -21.29 17.68
CA LYS A 234 1.36 -22.69 18.14
C LYS A 234 1.42 -23.64 16.95
N LEU A 235 0.65 -23.37 15.90
CA LEU A 235 0.67 -24.16 14.66
C LEU A 235 2.04 -24.13 13.96
N ILE A 236 2.64 -22.95 13.76
CA ILE A 236 3.96 -22.79 13.17
C ILE A 236 5.02 -23.52 14.01
N ARG A 237 4.96 -23.38 15.34
CA ARG A 237 5.89 -24.07 16.25
C ARG A 237 5.72 -25.59 16.17
N TYR A 238 4.49 -26.06 16.08
CA TYR A 238 4.16 -27.47 15.93
C TYR A 238 4.66 -28.04 14.60
N LEU A 239 4.38 -27.36 13.48
CA LEU A 239 4.84 -27.77 12.15
C LEU A 239 6.36 -27.80 12.04
N LYS A 240 7.07 -26.81 12.62
CA LYS A 240 8.54 -26.85 12.70
C LYS A 240 9.06 -28.08 13.44
N LYS A 241 8.42 -28.43 14.56
CA LYS A 241 8.76 -29.63 15.34
C LYS A 241 8.47 -30.91 14.55
N MET A 242 7.38 -30.95 13.79
CA MET A 242 7.06 -32.11 12.95
C MET A 242 8.03 -32.25 11.78
N LEU A 243 8.36 -31.15 11.11
CA LEU A 243 9.35 -31.12 10.02
C LEU A 243 10.74 -31.54 10.47
N SER A 244 11.15 -31.23 11.71
CA SER A 244 12.44 -31.66 12.25
C SER A 244 12.48 -33.13 12.67
N ASN A 245 11.31 -33.73 12.94
CA ASN A 245 11.22 -35.05 13.57
C ASN A 245 10.68 -36.14 12.65
N THR A 246 10.09 -35.78 11.50
CA THR A 246 9.57 -36.78 10.57
C THR A 246 10.67 -37.27 9.63
N ASN A 247 10.80 -38.60 9.55
CA ASN A 247 11.66 -39.27 8.59
C ASN A 247 10.86 -39.78 7.37
N ASP A 248 9.54 -39.62 7.38
CA ASP A 248 8.68 -40.00 6.27
C ASP A 248 8.60 -38.83 5.28
N ASN A 249 9.09 -39.06 4.07
CA ASN A 249 9.08 -38.06 3.00
C ASN A 249 7.66 -37.54 2.68
N LYS A 250 6.61 -38.38 2.81
CA LYS A 250 5.24 -37.96 2.56
C LYS A 250 4.70 -37.05 3.65
N GLU A 251 4.90 -37.40 4.92
CA GLU A 251 4.56 -36.52 6.06
C GLU A 251 5.34 -35.20 5.97
N TYR A 252 6.61 -35.27 5.62
CA TYR A 252 7.48 -34.10 5.46
C TYR A 252 6.94 -33.15 4.40
N THR A 253 6.59 -33.66 3.21
CA THR A 253 6.01 -32.87 2.13
C THR A 253 4.69 -32.22 2.57
N LEU A 254 3.79 -32.98 3.22
CA LEU A 254 2.52 -32.45 3.72
C LEU A 254 2.73 -31.32 4.75
N PHE A 255 3.59 -31.52 5.75
CA PHE A 255 3.87 -30.48 6.75
C PHE A 255 4.55 -29.27 6.14
N GLN A 256 5.40 -29.45 5.13
CA GLN A 256 6.07 -28.35 4.45
C GLN A 256 5.10 -27.54 3.61
N GLU A 257 4.14 -28.18 2.92
CA GLU A 257 3.09 -27.49 2.18
C GLU A 257 2.19 -26.66 3.10
N ILE A 258 1.75 -27.25 4.23
CA ILE A 258 0.94 -26.54 5.24
C ILE A 258 1.74 -25.38 5.83
N TYR A 259 3.01 -25.59 6.17
CA TYR A 259 3.89 -24.57 6.71
C TYR A 259 4.11 -23.40 5.74
N SER A 260 4.41 -23.69 4.47
CA SER A 260 4.58 -22.68 3.42
C SER A 260 3.29 -21.93 3.12
N LEU A 261 2.13 -22.57 3.19
CA LEU A 261 0.84 -21.91 3.04
C LEU A 261 0.57 -20.93 4.19
N ILE A 262 0.82 -21.34 5.44
CA ILE A 262 0.66 -20.45 6.60
C ILE A 262 1.63 -19.28 6.57
N GLN A 263 2.88 -19.49 6.14
CA GLN A 263 3.84 -18.39 5.99
C GLN A 263 3.40 -17.38 4.94
N ARG A 264 2.79 -17.83 3.84
CA ARG A 264 2.20 -16.93 2.83
C ARG A 264 1.04 -16.14 3.40
N ILE A 265 0.14 -16.79 4.16
CA ILE A 265 -0.99 -16.13 4.81
C ILE A 265 -0.53 -15.12 5.87
N ALA A 266 0.49 -15.44 6.66
CA ALA A 266 1.06 -14.54 7.67
C ALA A 266 1.78 -13.32 7.06
N GLN A 267 2.10 -13.36 5.76
CA GLN A 267 2.64 -12.24 4.99
C GLN A 267 1.55 -11.39 4.32
N ILE A 268 0.29 -11.85 4.33
CA ILE A 268 -0.86 -11.03 3.93
C ILE A 268 -1.19 -10.07 5.10
N PRO A 269 -1.20 -8.75 4.90
CA PRO A 269 -1.63 -7.82 5.95
C PRO A 269 -3.11 -8.08 6.26
N SER A 270 -3.39 -8.51 7.49
CA SER A 270 -4.75 -8.68 8.03
C SER A 270 -5.28 -7.33 8.55
N PRO A 271 -6.60 -7.02 8.41
CA PRO A 271 -7.24 -5.88 9.06
C PRO A 271 -7.53 -6.11 10.56
N THR A 272 -7.01 -7.18 11.18
CA THR A 272 -7.07 -7.38 12.65
C THR A 272 -5.68 -7.60 13.23
N PRO A 273 -5.40 -7.07 14.44
CA PRO A 273 -4.05 -6.76 14.87
C PRO A 273 -3.21 -8.03 15.03
N GLN A 274 -1.99 -7.93 14.53
CA GLN A 274 -0.91 -8.85 14.86
C GLN A 274 -0.83 -8.97 16.39
N ILE A 275 -0.99 -10.19 16.89
CA ILE A 275 -1.00 -10.53 18.31
C ILE A 275 0.40 -10.24 18.87
N PHE A 276 0.51 -9.13 19.58
CA PHE A 276 1.66 -8.80 20.38
C PHE A 276 1.53 -9.44 21.77
N TYR A 277 2.62 -10.02 22.27
CA TYR A 277 2.74 -10.32 23.70
C TYR A 277 3.15 -9.03 24.41
N PHE A 278 2.25 -8.40 25.16
CA PHE A 278 2.51 -7.19 25.93
C PHE A 278 2.25 -7.42 27.44
N THR A 279 3.08 -6.75 28.26
CA THR A 279 3.06 -6.77 29.73
C THR A 279 1.82 -6.08 30.31
N ASP A 280 1.46 -6.43 31.55
CA ASP A 280 0.19 -6.04 32.18
C ASP A 280 0.05 -4.53 32.46
N ASP A 281 1.14 -3.76 32.56
CA ASP A 281 1.09 -2.29 32.71
C ASP A 281 0.73 -1.55 31.41
N TRP A 282 0.93 -2.16 30.24
CA TRP A 282 0.49 -1.57 28.99
C TRP A 282 -0.99 -1.83 28.72
N LYS A 283 -1.59 -2.85 29.37
CA LYS A 283 -3.02 -3.13 29.26
C LYS A 283 -3.87 -2.13 30.03
N SER A 284 -3.44 -1.63 31.17
CA SER A 284 -4.21 -0.64 31.93
C SER A 284 -4.31 0.68 31.15
N ASP A 285 -3.19 1.12 30.58
CA ASP A 285 -3.10 2.37 29.82
C ASP A 285 -3.65 2.22 28.39
N PHE A 286 -3.54 1.03 27.78
CA PHE A 286 -4.23 0.71 26.53
C PHE A 286 -5.73 0.53 26.74
N ILE A 287 -6.22 -0.07 27.82
CA ILE A 287 -7.67 -0.14 28.07
C ILE A 287 -8.20 1.25 28.41
N LEU A 288 -7.44 2.12 29.07
CA LEU A 288 -7.86 3.51 29.28
C LEU A 288 -7.86 4.30 27.98
N ARG A 289 -6.83 4.17 27.14
CA ARG A 289 -6.77 4.80 25.81
C ARG A 289 -7.79 4.22 24.86
N TYR A 290 -7.94 2.90 24.83
CA TYR A 290 -8.92 2.16 24.03
C TYR A 290 -10.32 2.45 24.51
N LYS A 291 -10.59 2.58 25.82
CA LYS A 291 -11.87 3.10 26.32
C LYS A 291 -12.05 4.56 25.94
N LEU A 292 -11.03 5.42 26.06
CA LEU A 292 -11.08 6.81 25.55
C LEU A 292 -11.27 6.88 24.02
N PHE A 293 -10.84 5.85 23.28
CA PHE A 293 -11.03 5.70 21.83
C PHE A 293 -12.40 5.10 21.50
N ASP A 294 -12.94 4.15 22.29
CA ASP A 294 -14.23 3.46 22.09
C ASP A 294 -15.41 4.31 22.56
N THR A 295 -15.22 5.18 23.57
CA THR A 295 -16.34 5.89 24.21
C THR A 295 -16.61 7.27 23.62
N PHE A 296 -16.01 7.63 22.48
CA PHE A 296 -16.33 8.86 21.76
C PHE A 296 -16.51 8.62 20.26
N ASP A 297 -17.74 8.90 19.79
CA ASP A 297 -18.14 9.01 18.39
C ASP A 297 -17.01 9.59 17.51
N HIS A 298 -16.45 8.72 16.67
CA HIS A 298 -15.24 8.96 15.89
C HIS A 298 -15.45 10.03 14.80
N LYS A 299 -15.26 11.30 15.17
CA LYS A 299 -14.89 12.34 14.22
C LYS A 299 -13.37 12.33 14.01
N ILE A 300 -12.92 11.53 13.04
CA ILE A 300 -11.81 11.74 12.08
C ILE A 300 -10.44 12.15 12.64
N ARG A 301 -9.40 11.37 12.29
CA ARG A 301 -8.00 11.57 12.70
C ARG A 301 -7.45 12.98 12.40
N ASP A 302 -7.82 13.58 11.27
CA ASP A 302 -7.43 14.96 10.92
C ASP A 302 -8.03 16.02 11.86
N PHE A 303 -9.29 15.86 12.26
CA PHE A 303 -9.93 16.77 13.22
C PHE A 303 -9.55 16.46 14.68
N LYS A 304 -9.07 15.24 14.97
CA LYS A 304 -8.53 14.86 16.28
C LYS A 304 -7.12 15.38 16.52
N ASN A 305 -6.31 15.52 15.47
CA ASN A 305 -4.93 15.97 15.60
C ASN A 305 -4.76 17.48 15.48
N SER A 306 -5.77 18.20 14.96
CA SER A 306 -5.73 19.65 14.98
C SER A 306 -5.98 20.19 16.37
N GLU A 307 -5.06 20.98 16.91
CA GLU A 307 -5.27 21.82 18.10
C GLU A 307 -6.45 22.82 17.91
N LEU A 308 -6.97 22.93 16.69
CA LEU A 308 -8.16 23.70 16.36
C LEU A 308 -9.42 23.00 16.88
N ASP A 309 -10.13 23.68 17.78
CA ASP A 309 -11.50 23.36 18.15
C ASP A 309 -12.34 23.24 16.87
N PHE A 310 -13.00 22.10 16.67
CA PHE A 310 -13.93 21.86 15.55
C PHE A 310 -14.98 22.98 15.45
N LYS A 311 -15.34 23.57 16.60
CA LYS A 311 -16.20 24.76 16.68
C LYS A 311 -15.56 25.96 16.00
N PHE A 312 -14.28 26.25 16.25
CA PHE A 312 -13.55 27.35 15.62
C PHE A 312 -13.40 27.15 14.11
N PHE A 313 -13.14 25.91 13.65
CA PHE A 313 -13.14 25.62 12.21
C PHE A 313 -14.51 25.91 11.57
N ARG A 314 -15.60 25.53 12.23
CA ARG A 314 -16.97 25.85 11.78
C ARG A 314 -17.24 27.35 11.76
N GLU A 315 -16.79 28.09 12.78
CA GLU A 315 -16.95 29.55 12.87
C GLU A 315 -16.16 30.29 11.77
N LYS A 316 -15.01 29.73 11.34
CA LYS A 316 -14.18 30.30 10.27
C LYS A 316 -14.68 30.02 8.86
N ILE A 317 -15.40 28.92 8.65
CA ILE A 317 -16.04 28.65 7.37
C ILE A 317 -17.15 29.69 7.24
N SER A 318 -16.93 30.70 6.40
CA SER A 318 -17.96 31.66 6.04
C SER A 318 -19.18 30.95 5.47
N SER A 319 -20.36 31.53 5.68
CA SER A 319 -21.66 30.95 5.32
C SER A 319 -21.85 30.64 3.83
N ASN A 320 -20.91 31.01 2.96
CA ASN A 320 -21.09 31.02 1.52
C ASN A 320 -20.65 29.74 0.79
N SER A 321 -20.01 28.78 1.45
CA SER A 321 -19.65 27.51 0.81
C SER A 321 -19.64 26.34 1.79
N PRO A 322 -20.55 25.36 1.62
CA PRO A 322 -20.65 24.25 2.54
C PRO A 322 -19.43 23.33 2.42
N VAL A 323 -18.87 22.97 3.57
CA VAL A 323 -17.79 22.00 3.70
C VAL A 323 -18.38 20.67 4.14
N TYR A 324 -17.99 19.61 3.43
CA TYR A 324 -18.38 18.23 3.75
C TYR A 324 -17.16 17.42 4.09
N LEU A 325 -17.32 16.54 5.06
CA LEU A 325 -16.32 15.56 5.42
C LEU A 325 -16.77 14.19 4.97
N PHE A 326 -16.02 13.62 4.05
CA PHE A 326 -16.27 12.31 3.47
C PHE A 326 -15.39 11.30 4.20
N TYR A 327 -16.00 10.27 4.77
CA TYR A 327 -15.26 9.30 5.56
C TYR A 327 -15.87 7.91 5.49
N LYS A 328 -15.06 6.94 5.91
CA LYS A 328 -15.45 5.53 5.95
C LYS A 328 -15.73 5.10 7.39
N ARG A 329 -16.81 4.35 7.60
CA ARG A 329 -17.09 3.62 8.85
C ARG A 329 -17.71 2.28 8.48
N ASP A 330 -17.15 1.19 9.01
CA ASP A 330 -17.64 -0.18 8.77
C ASP A 330 -17.86 -0.50 7.28
N HIS A 331 -16.88 -0.15 6.44
CA HIS A 331 -16.90 -0.28 4.96
C HIS A 331 -17.87 0.65 4.22
N LEU A 332 -18.72 1.37 4.94
CA LEU A 332 -19.71 2.28 4.35
C LEU A 332 -19.16 3.70 4.22
N PHE A 333 -19.60 4.38 3.16
CA PHE A 333 -19.34 5.80 2.95
C PHE A 333 -20.31 6.67 3.74
N HIS A 334 -19.77 7.58 4.53
CA HIS A 334 -20.50 8.57 5.30
C HIS A 334 -20.12 9.99 4.88
N ILE A 335 -21.08 10.89 5.01
CA ILE A 335 -20.93 12.32 4.77
C ILE A 335 -21.30 13.04 6.06
N LEU A 336 -20.38 13.84 6.59
CA LEU A 336 -20.67 14.81 7.65
C LEU A 336 -20.74 16.20 7.01
N ASP A 337 -21.92 16.81 7.06
CA ASP A 337 -22.08 18.22 6.72
C ASP A 337 -21.58 19.06 7.91
N ILE A 338 -20.51 19.81 7.70
CA ILE A 338 -19.86 20.59 8.76
C ILE A 338 -20.76 21.73 9.23
N SER A 339 -21.58 22.29 8.34
CA SER A 339 -22.45 23.44 8.62
C SER A 339 -23.60 23.05 9.53
N THR A 340 -24.27 21.93 9.23
CA THR A 340 -25.43 21.44 10.00
C THR A 340 -25.03 20.47 11.11
N ASN A 341 -23.78 20.01 11.13
CA ASN A 341 -23.29 18.93 12.00
C ASN A 341 -24.02 17.59 11.80
N MET A 342 -24.74 17.42 10.69
CA MET A 342 -25.50 16.21 10.42
C MET A 342 -24.63 15.18 9.72
N THR A 343 -24.71 13.94 10.21
CA THR A 343 -24.05 12.79 9.59
C THR A 343 -25.07 12.02 8.76
N PHE A 344 -24.69 11.68 7.54
CA PHE A 344 -25.50 10.90 6.62
C PHE A 344 -24.75 9.60 6.26
N ASN A 345 -25.41 8.46 6.44
CA ASN A 345 -24.96 7.18 5.93
C ASN A 345 -25.49 7.00 4.51
N THR A 346 -24.60 6.85 3.53
CA THR A 346 -25.01 6.73 2.13
C THR A 346 -25.45 5.32 1.74
N GLY A 347 -25.20 4.32 2.59
CA GLY A 347 -25.42 2.91 2.28
C GLY A 347 -24.48 2.33 1.21
N ILE A 348 -23.53 3.13 0.72
CA ILE A 348 -22.57 2.70 -0.31
C ILE A 348 -21.40 2.00 0.37
N ASP A 349 -21.16 0.73 -0.01
CA ASP A 349 -19.92 0.02 0.31
C ASP A 349 -18.76 0.66 -0.48
N ILE A 350 -17.97 1.48 0.20
CA ILE A 350 -16.89 2.23 -0.44
C ILE A 350 -15.63 1.38 -0.60
N ASP A 351 -15.45 0.36 0.23
CA ASP A 351 -14.32 -0.56 0.11
C ASP A 351 -14.44 -1.39 -1.17
N GLU A 352 -15.65 -1.83 -1.51
CA GLU A 352 -15.93 -2.47 -2.80
C GLU A 352 -15.58 -1.55 -3.99
N LYS A 353 -15.99 -0.27 -3.91
CA LYS A 353 -15.72 0.71 -4.98
C LYS A 353 -14.24 1.03 -5.13
N ILE A 354 -13.51 1.17 -4.02
CA ILE A 354 -12.06 1.39 -4.02
C ILE A 354 -11.34 0.16 -4.59
N TYR A 355 -11.78 -1.06 -4.21
CA TYR A 355 -11.23 -2.29 -4.77
C TYR A 355 -11.41 -2.36 -6.29
N GLN A 356 -12.62 -2.09 -6.77
CA GLN A 356 -12.93 -2.03 -8.21
C GLN A 356 -12.08 -0.97 -8.93
N LEU A 357 -11.94 0.21 -8.34
CA LEU A 357 -11.09 1.29 -8.87
C LEU A 357 -9.63 0.81 -9.01
N ASN A 358 -9.07 0.19 -7.97
CA ASN A 358 -7.69 -0.28 -7.98
C ASN A 358 -7.43 -1.32 -9.08
N ILE A 359 -8.36 -2.23 -9.33
CA ILE A 359 -8.27 -3.18 -10.45
C ILE A 359 -8.21 -2.44 -11.79
N LEU A 360 -9.09 -1.45 -12.00
CA LEU A 360 -9.11 -0.65 -13.23
C LEU A 360 -7.81 0.15 -13.41
N LEU A 361 -7.30 0.76 -12.34
CA LEU A 361 -6.06 1.53 -12.38
C LEU A 361 -4.84 0.64 -12.63
N MET A 362 -4.82 -0.59 -12.09
CA MET A 362 -3.79 -1.59 -12.39
C MET A 362 -3.77 -1.92 -13.89
N LYS A 363 -4.94 -2.26 -14.46
CA LYS A 363 -5.08 -2.50 -15.91
C LYS A 363 -4.67 -1.28 -16.73
N SER A 364 -5.05 -0.07 -16.29
CA SER A 364 -4.67 1.18 -16.95
C SER A 364 -3.14 1.34 -17.01
N ARG A 365 -2.45 1.12 -15.88
CA ARG A 365 -0.98 1.16 -15.81
C ARG A 365 -0.33 0.14 -16.73
N GLU A 366 -0.87 -1.08 -16.79
CA GLU A 366 -0.41 -2.09 -17.74
C GLU A 366 -0.55 -1.59 -19.18
N THR A 367 -1.68 -0.96 -19.53
CA THR A 367 -1.84 -0.41 -20.88
C THR A 367 -0.83 0.70 -21.18
N ILE A 368 -0.59 1.63 -20.25
CA ILE A 368 0.37 2.74 -20.42
C ILE A 368 1.79 2.25 -20.67
N THR A 369 2.19 1.16 -20.01
CA THR A 369 3.56 0.63 -20.08
C THR A 369 3.82 -0.27 -21.29
N ARG A 370 2.79 -0.64 -22.06
CA ARG A 370 2.94 -1.43 -23.29
C ARG A 370 3.76 -0.68 -24.33
N LYS A 371 4.79 -1.34 -24.87
CA LYS A 371 5.49 -0.87 -26.07
C LYS A 371 4.65 -1.23 -27.28
N VAL A 372 4.15 -0.22 -27.98
CA VAL A 372 3.26 -0.38 -29.12
C VAL A 372 3.89 0.32 -30.32
N THR A 373 4.21 -0.45 -31.37
CA THR A 373 4.88 0.10 -32.56
C THR A 373 4.09 -0.12 -33.84
N LYS A 374 3.28 -1.18 -33.93
CA LYS A 374 2.51 -1.49 -35.14
C LYS A 374 1.12 -0.86 -35.10
N ASN A 375 0.62 -0.41 -36.26
CA ASN A 375 -0.68 0.27 -36.37
C ASN A 375 -1.86 -0.52 -35.78
N HIS A 376 -1.91 -1.84 -35.97
CA HIS A 376 -2.98 -2.67 -35.40
C HIS A 376 -2.88 -2.77 -33.87
N GLU A 377 -1.68 -2.78 -33.31
CA GLU A 377 -1.46 -2.77 -31.87
C GLU A 377 -1.84 -1.41 -31.28
N ILE A 378 -1.58 -0.30 -31.99
CA ILE A 378 -2.03 1.05 -31.59
C ILE A 378 -3.56 1.12 -31.54
N LYS A 379 -4.24 0.55 -32.54
CA LYS A 379 -5.71 0.47 -32.55
C LYS A 379 -6.22 -0.33 -31.35
N LYS A 380 -5.63 -1.51 -31.09
CA LYS A 380 -5.98 -2.35 -29.94
C LYS A 380 -5.71 -1.64 -28.61
N TRP A 381 -4.58 -0.95 -28.49
CA TRP A 381 -4.23 -0.17 -27.30
C TRP A 381 -5.30 0.88 -26.99
N TRP A 382 -5.77 1.62 -28.01
CA TRP A 382 -6.86 2.58 -27.83
C TRP A 382 -8.18 1.91 -27.48
N GLN A 383 -8.52 0.78 -28.11
CA GLN A 383 -9.72 0.02 -27.78
C GLN A 383 -9.73 -0.43 -26.31
N ASP A 384 -8.62 -0.99 -25.83
CA ASP A 384 -8.48 -1.40 -24.43
C ASP A 384 -8.66 -0.21 -23.49
N ARG A 385 -8.05 0.95 -23.82
CA ARG A 385 -8.18 2.16 -23.00
C ARG A 385 -9.58 2.75 -22.99
N TYR A 386 -10.30 2.70 -24.10
CA TYR A 386 -11.71 3.11 -24.14
C TYR A 386 -12.61 2.17 -23.34
N SER A 387 -12.33 0.87 -23.36
CA SER A 387 -13.04 -0.09 -22.49
C SER A 387 -12.84 0.28 -21.02
N LEU A 388 -11.60 0.53 -20.61
CA LEU A 388 -11.29 0.94 -19.23
C LEU A 388 -11.92 2.28 -18.84
N ASP A 389 -11.95 3.25 -19.75
CA ASP A 389 -12.62 4.54 -19.55
C ASP A 389 -14.14 4.36 -19.32
N PHE A 390 -14.77 3.48 -20.10
CA PHE A 390 -16.18 3.14 -19.94
C PHE A 390 -16.46 2.35 -18.66
N GLU A 391 -15.61 1.38 -18.29
CA GLU A 391 -15.72 0.66 -17.03
C GLU A 391 -15.60 1.62 -15.82
N LEU A 392 -14.65 2.56 -15.87
CA LEU A 392 -14.50 3.58 -14.84
C LEU A 392 -15.69 4.53 -14.79
N LYS A 393 -16.24 4.94 -15.94
CA LYS A 393 -17.49 5.70 -16.01
C LYS A 393 -18.61 4.99 -15.25
N ASN A 394 -18.79 3.69 -15.46
CA ASN A 394 -19.85 2.91 -14.81
C ASN A 394 -19.60 2.76 -13.32
N LEU A 395 -18.33 2.57 -12.92
CA LEU A 395 -17.95 2.53 -11.51
C LEU A 395 -18.36 3.82 -10.77
N LEU A 396 -18.25 4.99 -11.41
CA LEU A 396 -18.54 6.30 -10.81
C LEU A 396 -20.02 6.73 -10.91
N GLN A 397 -20.88 5.93 -11.53
CA GLN A 397 -22.30 6.27 -11.73
C GLN A 397 -23.22 5.99 -10.54
N PHE A 398 -22.69 5.53 -9.40
CA PHE A 398 -23.50 5.33 -8.20
C PHE A 398 -24.09 6.65 -7.70
N ASN A 399 -25.28 6.58 -7.14
CA ASN A 399 -25.97 7.74 -6.59
C ASN A 399 -25.56 7.91 -5.13
N ILE A 400 -25.01 9.07 -4.79
CA ILE A 400 -24.91 9.49 -3.40
C ILE A 400 -26.27 10.08 -3.07
N ASP A 401 -27.05 9.43 -2.20
CA ASP A 401 -28.39 9.88 -1.78
C ASP A 401 -28.33 11.08 -0.82
N TYR A 402 -27.49 12.06 -1.15
CA TYR A 402 -27.31 13.29 -0.42
C TYR A 402 -27.46 14.45 -1.39
N LYS A 403 -28.39 15.37 -1.10
CA LYS A 403 -28.63 16.54 -1.93
C LYS A 403 -27.67 17.64 -1.55
N PHE A 404 -26.63 17.86 -2.35
CA PHE A 404 -25.73 18.99 -2.19
C PHE A 404 -26.41 20.29 -2.67
N PRO A 405 -26.74 21.24 -1.76
CA PRO A 405 -27.47 22.46 -2.12
C PRO A 405 -26.66 23.46 -2.95
N SER A 406 -25.33 23.44 -2.84
CA SER A 406 -24.43 24.39 -3.50
C SER A 406 -23.85 23.84 -4.81
N GLU A 407 -23.93 24.60 -5.91
CA GLU A 407 -22.76 25.26 -6.52
C GLU A 407 -21.37 24.64 -6.33
N LYS A 408 -20.69 25.27 -5.37
CA LYS A 408 -19.31 25.08 -4.97
C LYS A 408 -19.30 24.22 -3.72
N ILE A 409 -18.52 23.16 -3.74
CA ILE A 409 -18.48 22.15 -2.69
C ILE A 409 -17.03 21.98 -2.27
N LEU A 410 -16.77 22.20 -0.98
CA LEU A 410 -15.49 21.82 -0.39
C LEU A 410 -15.65 20.44 0.23
N ILE A 411 -14.77 19.51 -0.12
CA ILE A 411 -14.71 18.18 0.49
C ILE A 411 -13.41 18.00 1.25
N CYS A 412 -13.50 17.60 2.50
CA CYS A 412 -12.38 17.05 3.25
C CYS A 412 -12.51 15.53 3.22
N LEU A 413 -11.45 14.83 2.86
CA LEU A 413 -11.46 13.38 2.67
C LEU A 413 -10.72 12.71 3.81
N ASP A 414 -11.32 11.65 4.36
CA ASP A 414 -10.60 10.69 5.19
C ASP A 414 -9.43 10.06 4.42
N ASP A 415 -8.41 9.61 5.14
CA ASP A 415 -7.16 9.09 4.60
C ASP A 415 -7.44 7.96 3.59
N ASN A 416 -8.36 7.06 3.90
CA ASN A 416 -8.65 5.93 3.02
C ASN A 416 -9.40 6.29 1.73
N LEU A 417 -9.83 7.55 1.59
CA LEU A 417 -10.67 8.02 0.51
C LEU A 417 -9.96 8.97 -0.47
N THR A 418 -8.70 9.35 -0.20
CA THR A 418 -7.98 10.34 -1.00
C THR A 418 -7.70 9.92 -2.43
N ASP A 419 -7.64 8.63 -2.74
CA ASP A 419 -7.41 8.16 -4.11
C ASP A 419 -8.72 8.05 -4.92
N PHE A 420 -9.89 8.16 -4.29
CA PHE A 420 -11.17 8.01 -4.96
C PHE A 420 -11.63 9.33 -5.60
N PRO A 421 -12.05 9.36 -6.90
CA PRO A 421 -12.34 10.59 -7.62
C PRO A 421 -13.80 11.05 -7.43
N PHE A 422 -14.18 11.40 -6.20
CA PHE A 422 -15.56 11.80 -5.85
C PHE A 422 -16.13 12.90 -6.74
N GLU A 423 -15.29 13.82 -7.22
CA GLU A 423 -15.64 14.93 -8.10
C GLU A 423 -16.25 14.48 -9.43
N ASN A 424 -16.11 13.20 -9.81
CA ASN A 424 -16.64 12.66 -11.05
C ASN A 424 -17.78 11.66 -10.81
N THR A 425 -18.27 11.56 -9.57
CA THR A 425 -19.46 10.77 -9.24
C THR A 425 -20.72 11.46 -9.76
N LYS A 426 -21.80 10.69 -9.97
CA LYS A 426 -23.06 11.20 -10.55
C LYS A 426 -23.59 12.45 -9.83
N SER A 427 -23.51 12.51 -8.51
CA SER A 427 -24.05 13.61 -7.70
C SER A 427 -23.16 14.86 -7.67
N LEU A 428 -21.88 14.74 -8.08
CA LEU A 428 -20.86 15.78 -7.91
C LEU A 428 -20.23 16.26 -9.21
N ARG A 429 -20.33 15.50 -10.31
CA ARG A 429 -19.67 15.82 -11.60
C ARG A 429 -20.03 17.17 -12.21
N ASP A 430 -21.23 17.67 -11.91
CA ASP A 430 -21.73 18.94 -12.43
C ASP A 430 -21.46 20.11 -11.46
N LYS A 431 -20.86 19.82 -10.30
CA LYS A 431 -20.54 20.77 -9.22
C LYS A 431 -19.08 21.21 -9.28
N SER A 432 -18.77 22.37 -8.68
CA SER A 432 -17.38 22.82 -8.51
C SER A 432 -16.83 22.25 -7.22
N VAL A 433 -16.23 21.06 -7.30
CA VAL A 433 -15.72 20.33 -6.12
C VAL A 433 -14.23 20.56 -5.94
N ILE A 434 -13.83 20.95 -4.73
CA ILE A 434 -12.42 21.18 -4.35
C ILE A 434 -12.12 20.41 -3.06
N ARG A 435 -10.96 19.78 -3.03
CA ARG A 435 -10.47 19.04 -1.87
C ARG A 435 -9.77 19.96 -0.88
N LEU A 436 -10.09 19.80 0.39
CA LEU A 436 -9.28 20.30 1.50
C LEU A 436 -8.38 19.16 1.98
N THR A 437 -7.09 19.44 2.20
CA THR A 437 -6.16 18.42 2.71
C THR A 437 -6.26 18.20 4.20
N CYS A 438 -6.58 19.25 4.97
CA CYS A 438 -6.99 19.16 6.36
C CYS A 438 -7.72 20.45 6.77
N SER A 439 -8.34 20.44 7.96
CA SER A 439 -9.00 21.58 8.57
C SER A 439 -8.05 22.74 8.90
N GLU A 440 -6.79 22.45 9.21
CA GLU A 440 -5.80 23.43 9.65
C GLU A 440 -5.32 24.36 8.54
N HIS A 441 -5.50 23.95 7.29
CA HIS A 441 -5.01 24.68 6.14
C HIS A 441 -6.03 25.70 5.59
N PHE A 442 -7.18 25.89 6.24
CA PHE A 442 -8.16 26.90 5.81
C PHE A 442 -7.64 28.32 6.11
N LEU A 443 -7.28 29.07 5.06
CA LEU A 443 -6.66 30.39 5.18
C LEU A 443 -7.31 31.42 4.25
N ASP A 444 -8.24 32.20 4.81
CA ASP A 444 -8.80 33.46 4.31
C ASP A 444 -9.51 33.46 2.94
N GLU A 445 -10.40 34.42 2.72
CA GLU A 445 -11.21 34.59 1.50
C GLU A 445 -10.52 35.43 0.41
N ASN A 446 -9.19 35.41 0.34
CA ASN A 446 -8.49 36.26 -0.62
C ASN A 446 -8.69 35.78 -2.06
N ILE A 447 -9.38 36.59 -2.87
CA ILE A 447 -9.54 36.39 -4.32
C ILE A 447 -8.15 36.29 -4.97
N ILE A 448 -7.88 35.17 -5.66
CA ILE A 448 -6.64 35.03 -6.41
C ILE A 448 -6.87 35.57 -7.82
N LYS A 449 -6.12 36.61 -8.18
CA LYS A 449 -6.09 37.12 -9.56
C LYS A 449 -5.12 36.30 -10.40
N PHE A 450 -5.61 35.76 -11.51
CA PHE A 450 -4.84 34.95 -12.45
C PHE A 450 -4.16 35.84 -13.49
N ASP A 451 -3.26 36.73 -13.06
CA ASP A 451 -2.72 37.74 -13.98
C ASP A 451 -1.55 37.24 -14.83
N LYS A 452 -0.79 36.25 -14.33
CA LYS A 452 0.42 35.76 -14.98
C LYS A 452 0.69 34.29 -14.62
N ILE A 453 1.26 33.50 -15.53
CA ILE A 453 1.57 32.06 -15.34
C ILE A 453 3.01 31.75 -15.76
N ASN A 454 3.77 31.04 -14.93
CA ASN A 454 5.08 30.50 -15.32
C ASN A 454 4.90 29.04 -15.77
N ILE A 455 5.35 28.69 -16.98
CA ILE A 455 5.26 27.32 -17.49
C ILE A 455 6.65 26.69 -17.52
N VAL A 456 6.78 25.50 -16.92
CA VAL A 456 8.01 24.72 -16.86
C VAL A 456 7.75 23.31 -17.39
N THR A 457 8.67 22.81 -18.20
CA THR A 457 8.65 21.43 -18.72
C THR A 457 9.63 20.55 -17.95
N GLY A 458 9.29 19.27 -17.81
CA GLY A 458 10.17 18.26 -17.23
C GLY A 458 11.31 17.84 -18.17
N VAL A 459 12.16 16.95 -17.66
CA VAL A 459 13.23 16.33 -18.45
C VAL A 459 12.67 15.14 -19.24
N ASN A 460 13.18 14.90 -20.45
CA ASN A 460 12.82 13.77 -21.33
C ASN A 460 11.36 13.75 -21.85
N VAL A 461 10.70 14.90 -21.92
CA VAL A 461 9.32 15.03 -22.43
C VAL A 461 9.25 15.84 -23.73
N ALA A 462 10.07 15.49 -24.72
CA ALA A 462 10.26 16.27 -25.96
C ALA A 462 8.96 16.59 -26.72
N ARG A 463 7.97 15.69 -26.71
CA ARG A 463 6.65 15.93 -27.36
C ARG A 463 5.82 16.96 -26.59
N THR A 464 5.81 16.85 -25.27
CA THR A 464 5.16 17.82 -24.39
C THR A 464 5.81 19.18 -24.51
N GLU A 465 7.14 19.23 -24.49
CA GLU A 465 7.90 20.47 -24.68
C GLU A 465 7.57 21.13 -26.01
N LYS A 466 7.49 20.36 -27.11
CA LYS A 466 7.05 20.90 -28.40
C LYS A 466 5.67 21.54 -28.33
N ARG A 467 4.68 20.86 -27.73
CA ARG A 467 3.30 21.38 -27.58
C ARG A 467 3.25 22.64 -26.72
N VAL A 468 3.97 22.66 -25.60
CA VAL A 468 4.08 23.82 -24.71
C VAL A 468 4.73 25.00 -25.43
N ASN A 469 5.79 24.77 -26.21
CA ASN A 469 6.46 25.83 -26.97
C ASN A 469 5.58 26.38 -28.09
N GLU A 470 4.82 25.54 -28.79
CA GLU A 470 3.82 25.98 -29.78
C GLU A 470 2.73 26.83 -29.13
N PHE A 471 2.28 26.46 -27.93
CA PHE A 471 1.35 27.25 -27.14
C PHE A 471 1.95 28.62 -26.76
N LEU A 472 3.16 28.65 -26.20
CA LEU A 472 3.84 29.89 -25.79
C LEU A 472 4.12 30.86 -26.96
N LYS A 473 4.25 30.35 -28.19
CA LYS A 473 4.35 31.21 -29.39
C LYS A 473 3.04 31.92 -29.73
N LYS A 474 1.91 31.29 -29.41
CA LYS A 474 0.56 31.79 -29.72
C LYS A 474 0.02 32.71 -28.62
N TYR A 475 0.42 32.49 -27.36
CA TYR A 475 -0.10 33.22 -26.21
C TYR A 475 1.02 34.01 -25.53
N THR A 476 0.82 35.32 -25.37
CA THR A 476 1.76 36.19 -24.65
C THR A 476 1.62 35.97 -23.15
N ILE A 477 2.36 35.02 -22.59
CA ILE A 477 2.39 34.77 -21.15
C ILE A 477 3.53 35.58 -20.52
N LYS A 478 3.21 36.50 -19.61
CA LYS A 478 4.20 37.32 -18.90
C LYS A 478 4.89 36.50 -17.79
N LYS A 479 6.22 36.60 -17.68
CA LYS A 479 7.02 36.05 -16.57
C LYS A 479 6.90 36.95 -15.30
N ASN A 480 7.17 36.39 -14.11
CA ASN A 480 6.94 36.91 -12.73
C ASN A 480 5.50 36.80 -12.21
N THR A 481 5.17 35.69 -11.56
CA THR A 481 3.78 35.20 -11.43
C THR A 481 3.49 34.56 -10.08
N ASP A 482 2.23 34.53 -9.67
CA ASP A 482 1.72 33.75 -8.52
C ASP A 482 1.43 32.28 -8.87
N ILE A 483 1.57 31.91 -10.15
CA ILE A 483 1.13 30.62 -10.68
C ILE A 483 2.29 29.94 -11.39
N ILE A 484 2.49 28.66 -11.10
CA ILE A 484 3.36 27.78 -11.87
C ILE A 484 2.59 26.61 -12.46
N ALA A 485 2.82 26.32 -13.73
CA ALA A 485 2.37 25.13 -14.42
C ALA A 485 3.57 24.26 -14.80
N TYR A 486 3.61 23.04 -14.26
CA TYR A 486 4.60 22.03 -14.57
C TYR A 486 4.01 20.98 -15.50
N PHE A 487 4.68 20.72 -16.62
CA PHE A 487 4.33 19.65 -17.57
C PHE A 487 5.47 18.62 -17.64
N GLY A 488 5.25 17.44 -17.07
CA GLY A 488 6.29 16.42 -17.07
C GLY A 488 5.96 15.17 -16.26
N HIS A 489 6.99 14.41 -15.89
CA HIS A 489 6.82 13.17 -15.13
C HIS A 489 6.65 13.43 -13.64
N GLY A 490 5.74 12.68 -13.01
CA GLY A 490 5.51 12.75 -11.58
C GLY A 490 5.03 14.13 -11.14
N ASN A 491 5.61 14.61 -10.04
CA ASN A 491 5.18 15.82 -9.36
C ASN A 491 6.15 17.02 -9.54
N GLY A 492 7.23 16.84 -10.32
CA GLY A 492 8.22 17.89 -10.54
C GLY A 492 8.99 18.34 -9.28
N GLN A 493 8.98 17.57 -8.18
CA GLN A 493 9.53 17.98 -6.89
C GLN A 493 10.95 18.57 -6.98
N ASN A 494 11.84 17.96 -7.77
CA ASN A 494 13.22 18.45 -7.92
C ASN A 494 13.31 19.84 -8.59
N LEU A 495 12.38 20.17 -9.48
CA LEU A 495 12.35 21.46 -10.19
C LEU A 495 11.58 22.52 -9.40
N LEU A 496 10.60 22.09 -8.60
CA LEU A 496 9.66 22.97 -7.90
C LEU A 496 10.01 23.21 -6.42
N LYS A 497 11.01 22.51 -5.86
CA LYS A 497 11.35 22.52 -4.43
C LYS A 497 11.57 23.91 -3.81
N ASN A 498 12.08 24.85 -4.61
CA ASN A 498 12.44 26.20 -4.15
C ASN A 498 11.58 27.28 -4.79
N CYS A 499 10.42 26.90 -5.31
CA CYS A 499 9.49 27.82 -5.92
C CYS A 499 8.52 28.37 -4.86
N GLU A 500 8.21 29.65 -4.94
CA GLU A 500 7.25 30.31 -4.05
C GLU A 500 6.07 30.85 -4.86
N TYR A 501 5.23 29.93 -5.35
CA TYR A 501 3.99 30.27 -6.04
C TYR A 501 2.78 30.09 -5.14
N SER A 502 1.72 30.84 -5.42
CA SER A 502 0.43 30.68 -4.76
C SER A 502 -0.40 29.54 -5.37
N ILE A 503 -0.22 29.27 -6.66
CA ILE A 503 -0.95 28.21 -7.37
C ILE A 503 0.03 27.30 -8.09
N TYR A 504 -0.13 25.99 -7.86
CA TYR A 504 0.61 24.93 -8.53
C TYR A 504 -0.31 24.14 -9.44
N MET A 505 -0.02 24.11 -10.73
CA MET A 505 -0.67 23.24 -11.70
C MET A 505 0.34 22.17 -12.13
N ILE A 506 0.23 20.96 -11.60
CA ILE A 506 1.24 19.91 -11.74
C ILE A 506 0.69 18.81 -12.66
N PHE A 507 0.92 18.98 -13.97
CA PHE A 507 0.45 18.10 -15.03
C PHE A 507 1.45 16.96 -15.26
N GLY A 508 1.40 15.99 -14.36
CA GLY A 508 2.16 14.75 -14.45
C GLY A 508 1.44 13.59 -13.76
N CYS A 509 1.88 12.37 -14.09
CA CYS A 509 1.30 11.14 -13.54
C CYS A 509 1.39 11.11 -12.00
N SER A 510 0.28 10.79 -11.33
CA SER A 510 0.22 10.65 -9.87
C SER A 510 0.76 11.88 -9.11
N SER A 511 0.73 13.08 -9.71
CA SER A 511 1.36 14.28 -9.18
C SER A 511 0.78 14.77 -7.86
N VAL A 512 -0.50 14.49 -7.60
CA VAL A 512 -1.19 14.88 -6.37
C VAL A 512 -1.70 13.70 -5.56
N ARG A 513 -1.14 12.51 -5.80
CA ARG A 513 -1.46 11.33 -5.01
C ARG A 513 -0.93 11.48 -3.58
N ILE A 514 -1.77 11.14 -2.60
CA ILE A 514 -1.40 11.11 -1.18
C ILE A 514 -1.34 9.65 -0.75
N ILE A 515 -0.19 9.23 -0.21
CA ILE A 515 0.04 7.88 0.27
C ILE A 515 -0.29 7.84 1.75
N ASN A 516 -1.23 6.98 2.10
CA ASN A 516 -1.65 6.75 3.47
C ASN A 516 -1.17 5.38 3.95
N ILE A 517 -0.43 5.39 5.04
CA ILE A 517 0.05 4.20 5.72
C ILE A 517 -0.66 4.17 7.07
N GLU A 518 -1.45 3.13 7.33
CA GLU A 518 -2.24 3.00 8.56
C GLU A 518 -1.38 3.25 9.79
N GLY A 519 -1.85 4.15 10.67
CA GLY A 519 -1.13 4.54 11.89
C GLY A 519 -0.01 5.57 11.70
N PHE A 520 0.38 5.93 10.46
CA PHE A 520 1.44 6.91 10.19
C PHE A 520 0.90 8.24 9.64
N LYS A 521 1.78 9.25 9.60
CA LYS A 521 1.51 10.53 8.95
C LYS A 521 1.40 10.31 7.44
N ARG A 522 0.43 10.97 6.81
CA ARG A 522 0.26 11.00 5.36
C ARG A 522 1.49 11.59 4.68
N ILE A 523 1.84 11.03 3.53
CA ILE A 523 2.99 11.48 2.75
C ILE A 523 2.52 11.76 1.32
N GLY A 524 2.86 12.92 0.80
CA GLY A 524 2.55 13.30 -0.57
C GLY A 524 3.03 14.71 -0.85
N TYR A 525 3.44 14.95 -2.09
CA TYR A 525 3.93 16.27 -2.49
C TYR A 525 2.90 17.40 -2.32
N PRO A 526 1.58 17.18 -2.51
CA PRO A 526 0.59 18.21 -2.18
C PRO A 526 0.65 18.63 -0.71
N LEU A 527 0.88 17.69 0.21
CA LEU A 527 0.97 17.98 1.64
C LEU A 527 2.24 18.76 1.98
N GLU A 528 3.35 18.49 1.29
CA GLU A 528 4.59 19.28 1.43
C GLU A 528 4.39 20.71 0.92
N LEU A 529 3.80 20.88 -0.27
CA LEU A 529 3.51 22.20 -0.83
C LEU A 529 2.53 23.00 0.04
N LEU A 530 1.48 22.34 0.56
CA LEU A 530 0.50 22.98 1.44
C LEU A 530 1.05 23.27 2.85
N GLN A 531 2.26 22.83 3.21
CA GLN A 531 2.91 23.36 4.41
C GLN A 531 3.44 24.78 4.18
N ASN A 532 3.73 25.17 2.94
CA ASN A 532 4.12 26.54 2.62
C ASN A 532 2.89 27.46 2.69
N LYS A 533 2.98 28.52 3.49
CA LYS A 533 1.89 29.49 3.74
C LYS A 533 1.42 30.20 2.47
N ASN A 534 2.29 30.36 1.47
CA ASN A 534 1.97 31.03 0.22
C ASN A 534 1.10 30.16 -0.69
N VAL A 535 1.18 28.83 -0.58
CA VAL A 535 0.46 27.90 -1.46
C VAL A 535 -1.01 27.83 -1.09
N LYS A 536 -1.85 28.18 -2.06
CA LYS A 536 -3.31 28.26 -1.95
C LYS A 536 -4.01 27.14 -2.71
N ILE A 537 -3.54 26.80 -3.90
CA ILE A 537 -4.18 25.83 -4.79
C ILE A 537 -3.13 24.91 -5.41
N ILE A 538 -3.47 23.63 -5.50
CA ILE A 538 -2.70 22.61 -6.20
C ILE A 538 -3.65 21.81 -7.08
N ILE A 539 -3.39 21.76 -8.38
CA ILE A 539 -4.12 20.93 -9.34
C ILE A 539 -3.17 19.87 -9.86
N GLY A 540 -3.64 18.64 -9.99
CA GLY A 540 -2.86 17.58 -10.64
C GLY A 540 -3.61 16.27 -10.74
N CYS A 541 -2.88 15.18 -10.97
CA CYS A 541 -3.45 13.87 -11.24
C CYS A 541 -3.29 12.90 -10.06
N LEU A 542 -4.34 12.15 -9.73
CA LEU A 542 -4.34 11.10 -8.71
C LEU A 542 -3.57 9.84 -9.15
N TRP A 543 -3.53 9.56 -10.45
CA TRP A 543 -2.90 8.36 -11.00
C TRP A 543 -2.23 8.63 -12.37
N ASP A 544 -1.78 7.56 -13.02
CA ASP A 544 -1.03 7.61 -14.26
C ASP A 544 -1.94 7.97 -15.46
N VAL A 545 -1.56 9.01 -16.20
CA VAL A 545 -2.31 9.58 -17.34
C VAL A 545 -1.45 9.57 -18.60
N THR A 546 -2.06 9.82 -19.76
CA THR A 546 -1.30 9.94 -21.02
C THR A 546 -0.91 11.39 -21.30
N ASP A 547 0.35 11.60 -21.70
CA ASP A 547 0.92 12.92 -21.97
C ASP A 547 0.05 13.77 -22.91
N THR A 548 -0.48 13.21 -24.00
CA THR A 548 -1.28 13.99 -24.97
C THR A 548 -2.55 14.57 -24.36
N ASP A 549 -3.31 13.76 -23.62
CA ASP A 549 -4.55 14.21 -23.00
C ASP A 549 -4.25 15.24 -21.89
N ILE A 550 -3.26 14.98 -21.03
CA ILE A 550 -2.96 15.89 -19.93
C ILE A 550 -2.36 17.22 -20.40
N ASP A 551 -1.55 17.20 -21.47
CA ASP A 551 -1.05 18.42 -22.10
C ASP A 551 -2.21 19.23 -22.70
N SER A 552 -3.11 18.57 -23.45
CA SER A 552 -4.30 19.22 -24.04
C SER A 552 -5.17 19.85 -22.95
N PHE A 553 -5.41 19.13 -21.85
CA PHE A 553 -6.11 19.65 -20.69
C PHE A 553 -5.40 20.86 -20.09
N GLY A 554 -4.12 20.72 -19.72
CA GLY A 554 -3.39 21.77 -19.02
C GLY A 554 -3.26 23.05 -19.83
N LEU A 555 -2.96 22.93 -21.12
CA LEU A 555 -2.87 24.08 -22.03
C LEU A 555 -4.23 24.75 -22.23
N LYS A 556 -5.32 23.97 -22.39
CA LYS A 556 -6.68 24.54 -22.52
C LYS A 556 -7.13 25.23 -21.23
N PHE A 557 -6.80 24.65 -20.10
CA PHE A 557 -7.11 25.19 -18.79
C PHE A 557 -6.41 26.55 -18.57
N ILE A 558 -5.11 26.61 -18.88
CA ILE A 558 -4.31 27.84 -18.83
C ILE A 558 -4.85 28.89 -19.79
N GLU A 559 -5.20 28.52 -21.02
CA GLU A 559 -5.81 29.42 -22.01
C GLU A 559 -7.08 30.06 -21.46
N LYS A 560 -7.99 29.25 -20.92
CA LYS A 560 -9.28 29.71 -20.40
C LYS A 560 -9.12 30.63 -19.20
N LEU A 561 -8.29 30.27 -18.22
CA LEU A 561 -7.99 31.12 -17.07
C LEU A 561 -7.35 32.45 -17.51
N SER A 562 -6.41 32.40 -18.46
CA SER A 562 -5.74 33.59 -18.99
C SER A 562 -6.68 34.50 -19.79
N SER A 563 -7.80 33.95 -20.27
CA SER A 563 -8.87 34.69 -20.96
C SER A 563 -9.92 35.27 -20.00
N GLY A 564 -9.75 35.07 -18.68
CA GLY A 564 -10.66 35.56 -17.66
C GLY A 564 -11.84 34.65 -17.32
N SER A 565 -11.89 33.41 -17.84
CA SER A 565 -12.91 32.44 -17.44
C SER A 565 -12.78 32.10 -15.96
N GLU A 566 -13.92 31.89 -15.30
CA GLU A 566 -13.95 31.36 -13.94
C GLU A 566 -13.31 29.97 -13.86
N PHE A 567 -12.80 29.60 -12.68
CA PHE A 567 -12.11 28.32 -12.47
C PHE A 567 -12.94 27.11 -12.89
N LYS A 568 -14.24 27.07 -12.50
CA LYS A 568 -15.16 25.98 -12.86
C LYS A 568 -15.32 25.89 -14.38
N GLU A 569 -15.55 27.02 -15.04
CA GLU A 569 -15.73 27.08 -16.50
C GLU A 569 -14.46 26.61 -17.23
N ALA A 570 -13.30 27.11 -16.80
CA ALA A 570 -12.00 26.72 -17.34
C ALA A 570 -11.76 25.21 -17.16
N LEU A 571 -12.05 24.66 -15.97
CA LEU A 571 -11.86 23.25 -15.65
C LEU A 571 -12.75 22.36 -16.52
N THR A 572 -14.04 22.71 -16.66
CA THR A 572 -14.99 21.98 -17.51
C THR A 572 -14.56 22.03 -18.96
N ALA A 573 -14.29 23.22 -19.50
CA ALA A 573 -13.85 23.38 -20.89
C ALA A 573 -12.53 22.64 -21.18
N ALA A 574 -11.62 22.56 -20.21
CA ALA A 574 -10.39 21.79 -20.35
C ALA A 574 -10.65 20.27 -20.31
N LYS A 575 -11.50 19.78 -19.42
CA LYS A 575 -11.91 18.35 -19.40
C LYS A 575 -12.60 17.94 -20.70
N ASP A 576 -13.28 18.87 -21.37
CA ASP A 576 -13.90 18.62 -22.67
C ASP A 576 -12.91 18.31 -23.80
N THR A 577 -11.63 18.67 -23.64
CA THR A 577 -10.57 18.32 -24.61
C THR A 577 -10.06 16.89 -24.47
N LEU A 578 -10.31 16.25 -23.32
CA LEU A 578 -9.78 14.93 -23.03
C LEU A 578 -10.46 13.86 -23.89
N ARG A 579 -9.64 12.97 -24.47
CA ARG A 579 -10.14 11.81 -25.19
C ARG A 579 -10.69 10.73 -24.25
N LEU A 580 -10.02 10.53 -23.11
CA LEU A 580 -10.44 9.61 -22.05
C LEU A 580 -11.04 10.41 -20.88
N LYS A 581 -12.37 10.57 -20.90
CA LYS A 581 -13.10 11.47 -20.00
C LYS A 581 -12.99 11.07 -18.53
N TYR A 582 -12.88 9.79 -18.26
CA TYR A 582 -12.84 9.26 -16.90
C TYR A 582 -11.43 8.78 -16.55
N LEU A 583 -10.80 7.99 -17.42
CA LEU A 583 -9.50 7.38 -17.15
C LEU A 583 -8.38 8.42 -17.03
N ASN A 584 -8.45 9.51 -17.79
CA ASN A 584 -7.57 10.67 -17.60
C ASN A 584 -8.30 11.80 -16.87
N GLY A 585 -9.54 12.13 -17.27
CA GLY A 585 -10.25 13.28 -16.71
C GLY A 585 -10.68 13.17 -15.25
N ALA A 586 -10.99 11.96 -14.77
CA ALA A 586 -11.33 11.76 -13.36
C ALA A 586 -10.09 11.74 -12.45
N SER A 587 -8.89 11.62 -13.02
CA SER A 587 -7.65 11.71 -12.24
C SER A 587 -7.39 13.14 -11.76
N ILE A 588 -7.95 14.13 -12.46
CA ILE A 588 -7.66 15.54 -12.23
C ILE A 588 -8.46 16.03 -11.03
N VAL A 589 -7.73 16.45 -10.00
CA VAL A 589 -8.30 16.97 -8.75
C VAL A 589 -7.61 18.26 -8.35
N CYS A 590 -8.33 19.06 -7.56
CA CYS A 590 -7.85 20.33 -7.02
C CYS A 590 -7.83 20.24 -5.50
N TYR A 591 -6.66 20.43 -4.90
CA TYR A 591 -6.49 20.67 -3.47
C TYR A 591 -6.39 22.17 -3.22
N SER A 592 -7.06 22.68 -2.20
CA SER A 592 -6.98 24.09 -1.84
C SER A 592 -6.98 24.32 -0.33
N LYS A 593 -6.45 25.48 0.04
CA LYS A 593 -6.54 26.11 1.36
C LYS A 593 -7.66 27.13 1.47
N MET A 594 -8.34 27.43 0.37
CA MET A 594 -9.17 28.62 0.22
C MET A 594 -10.46 28.30 -0.53
N LEU A 595 -11.40 29.24 -0.45
CA LEU A 595 -12.55 29.29 -1.34
C LEU A 595 -12.13 29.87 -2.70
N LEU A 596 -12.55 29.20 -3.77
CA LEU A 596 -12.20 29.49 -5.16
C LEU A 596 -13.36 30.15 -5.92
#